data_AF-A0A318QRJ5-F1
#
_entry.id   AF-A0A318QRJ5-F1
#
_cell.length_a   1.000
_cell.length_b   1.000
_cell.length_c   1.000
_cell.angle_alpha   90.00
_cell.angle_beta   90.00
_cell.angle_gamma   90.00
#
_symmetry.space_group_name_H-M   'P 1'
#
loop_
_entity.id
_entity.type
_entity.pdbx_description
1 polymer ?
#
loop_
_entity_poly.entity_id
_entity_poly.type
_entity_poly.pdbx_seq_one_letter_code
_entity_poly.pdbx_strand_id
1 'polypeptide(L)' 'MSDLANHPILQGLDFGREIYSIEIHGNGRGEYVGIVREDDGPCRIVFRGPLVTEGGRRLIRARGTMAWPKEGREDR' A
#
# COMPACT_ATOMS: atom_id res chain seq x y z
N MET A 1 -11.74 -6.77 -18.90
CA MET A 1 -11.47 -6.98 -17.46
C MET A 1 -9.96 -6.90 -17.26
N SER A 2 -9.49 -6.22 -16.21
CA SER A 2 -8.07 -6.03 -15.93
C SER A 2 -7.37 -7.38 -15.74
N ASP A 3 -6.17 -7.53 -16.33
CA ASP A 3 -5.26 -8.69 -16.15
C ASP A 3 -4.96 -8.97 -14.67
N LEU A 4 -5.11 -7.96 -13.80
CA LEU A 4 -4.85 -8.07 -12.37
C LEU A 4 -5.89 -8.91 -11.60
N ALA A 5 -7.11 -9.06 -12.10
CA ALA A 5 -8.16 -9.81 -11.41
C ALA A 5 -7.80 -11.31 -11.22
N ASN A 6 -6.96 -11.86 -12.12
CA ASN A 6 -6.51 -13.24 -12.08
C ASN A 6 -5.08 -13.40 -11.54
N HIS A 7 -4.53 -12.36 -10.91
CA HIS A 7 -3.14 -12.40 -10.45
C HIS A 7 -2.93 -13.51 -9.39
N PRO A 8 -1.88 -14.35 -9.47
CA PRO A 8 -1.71 -15.49 -8.55
C PRO A 8 -1.68 -15.13 -7.06
N ILE A 9 -1.24 -13.92 -6.69
CA ILE A 9 -1.27 -13.45 -5.29
C ILE A 9 -2.68 -13.34 -4.70
N LEU A 10 -3.70 -13.29 -5.57
CA LEU A 10 -5.10 -13.20 -5.22
C LEU A 10 -5.77 -14.58 -5.09
N GLN A 11 -5.09 -15.66 -5.49
CA GLN A 11 -5.66 -17.01 -5.43
C GLN A 11 -5.91 -17.43 -3.99
N GLY A 12 -7.12 -17.91 -3.71
CA GLY A 12 -7.54 -18.32 -2.37
C GLY A 12 -8.02 -17.19 -1.45
N LEU A 13 -8.19 -15.97 -1.99
CA LEU A 13 -8.78 -14.84 -1.25
C LEU A 13 -10.23 -14.61 -1.68
N ASP A 14 -11.11 -14.37 -0.70
CA ASP A 14 -12.44 -13.82 -0.91
C ASP A 14 -12.42 -12.32 -0.66
N PHE A 15 -12.98 -11.53 -1.59
CA PHE A 15 -12.96 -10.07 -1.51
C PHE A 15 -14.22 -9.52 -0.85
N GLY A 16 -14.04 -8.72 0.19
CA GLY A 16 -15.12 -7.98 0.86
C GLY A 16 -15.33 -6.57 0.28
N ARG A 17 -16.01 -5.71 1.05
CA ARG A 17 -16.19 -4.29 0.70
C ARG A 17 -14.85 -3.55 0.73
N GLU A 18 -14.62 -2.67 -0.24
CA GLU A 18 -13.51 -1.71 -0.24
C GLU A 18 -13.73 -0.66 0.87
N ILE A 19 -12.77 -0.55 1.79
CA ILE A 19 -12.84 0.37 2.96
C ILE A 19 -11.53 1.17 3.17
N TYR A 20 -10.58 1.01 2.25
CA TYR A 20 -9.27 1.63 2.32
C TYR A 20 -8.91 2.27 0.99
N SER A 21 -8.47 3.52 1.02
CA SER A 21 -7.85 4.19 -0.13
C SER A 21 -6.33 4.07 -0.08
N ILE A 22 -5.70 3.89 -1.24
CA ILE A 22 -4.25 3.72 -1.36
C ILE A 22 -3.70 4.74 -2.37
N GLU A 23 -2.64 5.42 -1.98
CA GLU A 23 -1.90 6.36 -2.82
C GLU A 23 -0.44 5.92 -2.88
N ILE A 24 0.14 5.79 -4.08
CA ILE A 24 1.51 5.30 -4.28
C ILE A 24 2.27 6.30 -5.15
N HIS A 25 3.42 6.77 -4.65
CA HIS A 25 4.32 7.69 -5.33
C HIS A 25 5.63 7.00 -5.64
N GLY A 26 6.11 7.14 -6.88
CA GLY A 26 7.45 6.72 -7.29
C GLY A 26 8.38 7.93 -7.41
N ASN A 27 9.64 7.78 -6.99
CA ASN A 27 10.64 8.86 -7.09
C ASN A 27 11.40 8.90 -8.43
N GLY A 28 11.00 8.08 -9.41
CA GLY A 28 11.68 7.94 -10.70
C GLY A 28 13.01 7.17 -10.66
N ARG A 29 13.50 6.79 -9.48
CA ARG A 29 14.74 6.00 -9.27
C ARG A 29 14.46 4.55 -8.85
N GLY A 30 13.22 4.12 -9.01
CA GLY A 30 12.79 2.77 -8.63
C GLY A 30 12.44 2.62 -7.16
N GLU A 31 12.35 3.70 -6.38
CA GLU A 31 11.82 3.64 -5.01
C GLU A 31 10.40 4.18 -4.96
N TYR A 32 9.58 3.53 -4.13
CA TYR A 32 8.16 3.83 -3.99
C TYR A 32 7.80 4.03 -2.52
N VAL A 33 6.89 4.98 -2.30
CA VAL A 33 6.21 5.19 -1.01
C VAL A 33 4.71 5.09 -1.25
N GLY A 34 4.04 4.29 -0.44
CA GLY A 34 2.59 4.15 -0.44
C GLY A 34 1.99 4.54 0.91
N ILE A 35 0.78 5.08 0.91
CA ILE A 35 -0.02 5.28 2.12
C ILE A 35 -1.39 4.66 1.94
N VAL A 36 -1.78 3.80 2.87
CA VAL A 36 -3.14 3.29 3.04
C VAL A 36 -3.84 4.18 4.06
N ARG A 37 -5.04 4.64 3.72
CA ARG A 37 -5.92 5.42 4.60
C ARG A 37 -7.21 4.63 4.80
N GLU A 38 -7.56 4.40 6.07
CA GLU A 38 -8.91 3.97 6.42
C GLU A 38 -9.87 5.11 6.14
N ASP A 39 -10.95 4.83 5.42
CA ASP A 39 -12.02 5.80 5.22
C ASP A 39 -12.58 6.20 6.59
N ASP A 40 -12.64 7.52 6.84
CA ASP A 40 -13.10 8.12 8.10
C ASP A 40 -12.30 7.71 9.37
N GLY A 41 -11.20 6.97 9.24
CA GLY A 41 -10.36 6.52 10.36
C GLY A 41 -9.07 7.34 10.55
N PRO A 42 -8.54 7.44 11.79
CA PRO A 42 -7.27 8.14 12.05
C PRO A 42 -6.04 7.30 11.66
N CYS A 43 -6.22 5.99 11.41
CA CYS A 43 -5.12 5.07 11.12
C CYS A 43 -4.57 5.28 9.71
N ARG A 44 -3.25 5.28 9.58
CA ARG A 44 -2.52 5.29 8.32
C ARG A 44 -1.50 4.17 8.33
N ILE A 45 -1.31 3.48 7.21
CA ILE A 45 -0.18 2.55 7.03
C ILE A 45 0.70 3.07 5.91
N VAL A 46 1.96 3.36 6.22
CA VAL A 46 2.95 3.82 5.25
C VAL A 46 3.82 2.65 4.82
N PHE A 47 3.91 2.43 3.51
CA PHE A 47 4.75 1.41 2.89
C PHE A 47 5.91 2.08 2.17
N ARG A 48 7.13 1.57 2.35
CA ARG A 48 8.30 2.05 1.60
C ARG A 48 9.10 0.87 1.07
N GLY A 49 9.52 0.94 -0.19
CA GLY A 49 10.39 -0.07 -0.76
C GLY A 49 10.72 0.11 -2.24
N PRO A 50 11.68 -0.65 -2.75
CA PRO A 50 12.07 -0.60 -4.15
C PRO A 50 11.09 -1.39 -5.06
N LEU A 51 11.01 -0.97 -6.32
CA LEU A 51 10.52 -1.80 -7.42
C LEU A 51 11.62 -2.79 -7.79
N VAL A 52 11.28 -4.07 -7.75
CA VAL A 52 12.19 -5.18 -8.07
C VAL A 52 11.58 -6.02 -9.18
N THR A 53 12.43 -6.79 -9.87
CA THR A 53 11.99 -7.79 -10.85
C THR A 53 12.27 -9.17 -10.31
N GLU A 54 11.25 -10.02 -10.23
CA GLU A 54 11.35 -11.39 -9.75
C GLU A 54 10.51 -12.32 -10.62
N GLY A 55 11.10 -13.42 -11.10
CA GLY A 55 10.40 -14.33 -12.02
C GLY A 55 9.85 -13.65 -13.30
N GLY A 56 10.54 -12.60 -13.78
CA GLY A 56 10.11 -11.80 -14.93
C GLY A 56 8.99 -10.78 -14.66
N ARG A 57 8.52 -10.66 -13.40
CA ARG A 57 7.47 -9.70 -13.01
C ARG A 57 8.04 -8.56 -12.19
N ARG A 58 7.54 -7.34 -12.43
CA ARG A 58 7.89 -6.15 -11.65
C ARG A 58 6.95 -6.01 -10.45
N LEU A 59 7.50 -5.88 -9.23
CA LEU A 59 6.72 -5.74 -7.99
C LEU A 59 7.39 -4.76 -7.03
N ILE A 60 6.60 -4.10 -6.18
CA ILE A 60 7.11 -3.24 -5.10
C ILE A 60 7.28 -4.11 -3.86
N ARG A 61 8.51 -4.24 -3.35
CA ARG A 61 8.79 -4.97 -2.10
C ARG A 61 8.91 -3.98 -0.95
N ALA A 62 7.79 -3.67 -0.32
CA ALA A 62 7.72 -2.64 0.72
C ALA A 62 7.51 -3.21 2.14
N ARG A 63 7.97 -2.46 3.14
CA ARG A 63 7.61 -2.67 4.56
C ARG A 63 6.60 -1.62 4.99
N GLY A 64 5.54 -2.06 5.66
CA GLY A 64 4.51 -1.21 6.25
C GLY A 64 4.89 -0.71 7.64
N THR A 65 4.45 0.48 8.01
CA THR A 65 4.55 1.03 9.37
C THR A 65 3.28 1.80 9.68
N MET A 66 2.72 1.59 10.89
CA MET A 66 1.57 2.35 11.37
C MET A 66 1.97 3.81 11.59
N ALA A 67 1.11 4.73 11.18
CA ALA A 67 1.31 6.16 11.28
C ALA A 67 0.01 6.87 11.67
N TRP A 68 0.15 8.07 12.21
CA TRP A 68 -0.94 8.93 12.65
C TRP A 68 -0.75 10.35 12.09
N PRO A 69 -1.83 11.12 11.90
CA PRO A 69 -1.74 12.55 11.64
C PRO A 69 -0.91 13.26 12.73
N LYS A 70 -0.15 14.29 12.35
CA LYS A 70 0.65 15.06 13.30
C LYS A 70 -0.20 15.99 14.19
N GLU A 71 -1.39 16.39 13.73
CA GLU A 71 -2.34 17.15 14.55
C GLU A 71 -3.00 16.22 15.58
N GLY A 72 -2.84 16.54 16.87
CA GLY A 72 -3.29 15.71 18.00
C GLY A 72 -2.16 15.09 18.83
N ARG A 73 -0.91 15.55 18.69
CA ARG A 73 0.24 15.12 19.52
C ARG A 73 0.60 16.12 20.64
N GLU A 74 -0.31 17.03 20.98
CA GLU A 74 -0.34 17.68 22.29
C GLU A 74 -1.27 16.84 23.19
N ASP A 75 -0.78 16.46 24.36
CA ASP A 75 -1.46 15.74 25.44
C ASP A 75 -1.69 14.21 25.29
N ARG A 76 -0.61 13.43 25.24
CA ARG A 76 -0.56 12.10 25.89
C ARG A 76 0.83 11.80 26.47
#